data_AF-I0R4N6-F1
#
_entry.id   AF-I0R4N6-F1
#
_cell.length_a   1.000
_cell.length_b   1.000
_cell.length_c   1.000
_cell.angle_alpha   90.00
_cell.angle_beta   90.00
_cell.angle_gamma   90.00
#
_symmetry.space_group_name_H-M   'P 1'
#
loop_
_entity.id
_entity.type
_entity.pdbx_description
1 polymer ?
#
loop_
_entity_poly.entity_id
_entity_poly.type
_entity_poly.pdbx_seq_one_letter_code
_entity_poly.pdbx_strand_id
1 'polypeptide(L)'
;MEYIGENTFGDCSSLKKIIIPTNVKRIEKGAFGGCTNLEDVKFEGNPEYIGSSFYETKYYDNIEEDQYGCKYVQNHVVGFVDKGKKEIIIKEGTVSIADDVFSGLAFEKVIFPKELKYIGDFAFSFCKNLKRVELPQNLISVGEYEFQFCDKLEYIYIPESVKEIGELSFVGCDRLKEVVMTKEVADKFWYISDKKVRYID
;
A
#
# COMPACT_ATOMS: atom_id res chain seq x y z
N MET A 1 16.30 13.53 -11.07
CA MET A 1 16.07 12.11 -10.80
C MET A 1 14.61 11.98 -10.43
N GLU A 2 13.82 11.27 -11.22
CA GLU A 2 12.37 11.15 -10.94
C GLU A 2 12.06 10.04 -9.93
N TYR A 3 12.98 9.11 -9.72
CA TYR A 3 12.80 7.92 -8.90
C TYR A 3 13.99 7.73 -7.98
N ILE A 4 13.75 7.53 -6.68
CA ILE A 4 14.75 7.01 -5.74
C ILE A 4 14.47 5.52 -5.62
N GLY A 5 15.33 4.71 -6.23
CA GLY A 5 15.11 3.27 -6.38
C GLY A 5 15.26 2.49 -5.08
N GLU A 6 14.88 1.22 -5.15
CA GLU A 6 14.91 0.31 -4.01
C GLU A 6 16.31 0.25 -3.39
N ASN A 7 16.39 0.36 -2.06
CA ASN A 7 17.63 0.30 -1.28
C ASN A 7 18.76 1.27 -1.71
N THR A 8 18.47 2.32 -2.50
CA THR A 8 19.49 3.22 -3.09
C THR A 8 20.45 3.80 -2.04
N PHE A 9 19.92 4.22 -0.89
CA PHE A 9 20.69 4.70 0.26
C PHE A 9 20.48 3.79 1.49
N GLY A 10 20.10 2.53 1.29
CA GLY A 10 19.94 1.57 2.38
C GLY A 10 21.21 1.50 3.24
N ASP A 11 21.04 1.40 4.56
CA ASP A 11 22.11 1.28 5.56
C ASP A 11 23.16 2.40 5.54
N CYS A 12 22.85 3.56 4.92
CA CYS A 12 23.72 4.73 4.93
C CYS A 12 23.71 5.41 6.31
N SER A 13 24.31 4.76 7.31
CA SER A 13 24.36 5.18 8.71
C SER A 13 25.05 6.53 8.95
N SER A 14 25.78 7.09 7.99
CA SER A 14 26.34 8.45 8.08
C SER A 14 25.36 9.54 7.67
N LEU A 15 24.29 9.18 6.95
CA LEU A 15 23.29 10.11 6.44
C LEU A 15 22.43 10.62 7.62
N LYS A 16 22.46 11.95 7.85
CA LYS A 16 21.70 12.60 8.92
C LYS A 16 20.51 13.41 8.43
N LYS A 17 20.66 13.97 7.23
CA LYS A 17 19.72 14.89 6.61
C LYS A 17 19.63 14.62 5.12
N ILE A 18 18.42 14.73 4.57
CA ILE A 18 18.18 14.73 3.13
C ILE A 18 17.18 15.82 2.74
N ILE A 19 17.30 16.25 1.49
CA ILE A 19 16.29 17.07 0.81
C ILE A 19 15.78 16.25 -0.38
N ILE A 20 14.49 15.96 -0.40
CA ILE A 20 13.80 15.33 -1.53
C ILE A 20 13.37 16.45 -2.49
N PRO A 21 14.00 16.59 -3.67
CA PRO A 21 13.73 17.69 -4.58
C PRO A 21 12.38 17.55 -5.28
N THR A 22 11.89 18.64 -5.88
CA THR A 22 10.55 18.77 -6.49
C THR A 22 10.25 17.77 -7.60
N ASN A 23 11.28 17.20 -8.24
CA ASN A 23 11.14 16.31 -9.38
C ASN A 23 11.05 14.82 -9.00
N VAL A 24 11.21 14.45 -7.72
CA VAL A 24 11.05 13.07 -7.28
C VAL A 24 9.57 12.72 -7.26
N LYS A 25 9.19 11.79 -8.13
CA LYS A 25 7.84 11.23 -8.24
C LYS A 25 7.66 9.99 -7.39
N ARG A 26 8.71 9.18 -7.21
CA ARG A 26 8.63 7.94 -6.43
C ARG A 26 9.85 7.72 -5.55
N ILE A 27 9.60 7.19 -4.36
CA ILE A 27 10.61 6.70 -3.43
C ILE A 27 10.24 5.24 -3.14
N GLU A 28 11.07 4.30 -3.58
CA GLU A 28 10.77 2.87 -3.48
C GLU A 28 11.14 2.30 -2.11
N LYS A 29 10.74 1.05 -1.88
CA LYS A 29 11.02 0.26 -0.67
C LYS A 29 12.50 0.34 -0.27
N GLY A 30 12.74 0.54 1.03
CA GLY A 30 14.09 0.55 1.61
C GLY A 30 15.03 1.64 1.08
N ALA A 31 14.58 2.59 0.26
CA ALA A 31 15.44 3.62 -0.32
C ALA A 31 16.34 4.35 0.71
N PHE A 32 15.88 4.51 1.95
CA PHE A 32 16.63 5.02 3.10
C PHE A 32 16.52 4.09 4.33
N GLY A 33 16.13 2.84 4.13
CA GLY A 33 15.97 1.85 5.20
C GLY A 33 17.31 1.65 5.93
N GLY A 34 17.29 1.52 7.25
CA GLY A 34 18.51 1.31 8.04
C GLY A 34 19.45 2.53 8.10
N CYS A 35 19.06 3.69 7.57
CA CYS A 35 19.79 4.95 7.80
C CYS A 35 19.61 5.42 9.26
N THR A 36 20.25 4.74 10.20
CA THR A 36 20.01 4.88 11.64
C THR A 36 20.29 6.28 12.23
N ASN A 37 20.99 7.16 11.50
CA ASN A 37 21.20 8.55 11.90
C ASN A 37 20.34 9.57 11.15
N LEU A 38 19.55 9.14 10.16
CA LEU A 38 18.70 10.03 9.37
C LEU A 38 17.54 10.51 10.23
N GLU A 39 17.53 11.81 10.55
CA GLU A 39 16.54 12.44 11.43
C GLU A 39 15.84 13.63 10.77
N ASP A 40 16.44 14.26 9.76
CA ASP A 40 15.90 15.43 9.06
C ASP A 40 15.64 15.11 7.58
N VAL A 41 14.37 14.87 7.25
CA VAL A 41 13.91 14.67 5.87
C VAL A 41 13.05 15.86 5.46
N LYS A 42 13.57 16.68 4.55
CA LYS A 42 12.83 17.80 3.97
C LYS A 42 12.29 17.42 2.59
N PHE A 43 11.00 17.59 2.38
CA PHE A 43 10.39 17.47 1.06
C PHE A 43 10.20 18.85 0.43
N GLU A 44 10.68 19.03 -0.80
CA GLU A 44 10.41 20.21 -1.63
C GLU A 44 9.31 19.95 -2.65
N GLY A 45 9.01 18.68 -2.96
CA GLY A 45 7.88 18.25 -3.77
C GLY A 45 6.92 17.34 -3.01
N ASN A 46 5.94 16.81 -3.74
CA ASN A 46 4.99 15.81 -3.25
C ASN A 46 5.08 14.59 -4.18
N PRO A 47 5.84 13.54 -3.80
CA PRO A 47 5.89 12.31 -4.56
C PRO A 47 4.49 11.72 -4.79
N GLU A 48 4.32 10.99 -5.89
CA GLU A 48 3.10 10.22 -6.15
C GLU A 48 3.05 8.94 -5.32
N TYR A 49 4.23 8.41 -4.97
CA TYR A 49 4.40 7.21 -4.16
C TYR A 49 5.61 7.33 -3.23
N ILE A 50 5.41 6.94 -1.98
CA ILE A 50 6.47 6.69 -1.00
C ILE A 50 6.20 5.30 -0.44
N GLY A 51 7.11 4.36 -0.75
CA GLY A 51 7.08 3.00 -0.22
C GLY A 51 7.59 2.93 1.22
N SER A 52 7.89 1.72 1.68
CA SER A 52 8.44 1.50 3.03
C SER A 52 9.91 1.89 3.07
N SER A 53 10.18 3.18 2.90
CA SER A 53 11.49 3.71 2.54
C SER A 53 12.33 4.19 3.72
N PHE A 54 11.71 4.44 4.88
CA PHE A 54 12.36 5.07 6.03
C PHE A 54 12.43 4.17 7.27
N TYR A 55 12.17 2.86 7.15
CA TYR A 55 12.25 1.95 8.30
C TYR A 55 13.64 2.01 8.96
N GLU A 56 13.69 1.88 10.28
CA GLU A 56 14.94 1.95 11.07
C GLU A 56 15.71 3.28 10.92
N THR A 57 14.98 4.38 10.70
CA THR A 57 15.54 5.74 10.75
C THR A 57 14.98 6.51 11.93
N LYS A 58 15.77 7.44 12.50
CA LYS A 58 15.27 8.36 13.54
C LYS A 58 14.12 9.22 13.04
N TYR A 59 14.11 9.56 11.75
CA TYR A 59 13.01 10.27 11.11
C TYR A 59 11.70 9.47 11.26
N TYR A 60 11.71 8.18 10.93
CA TYR A 60 10.55 7.30 11.03
C TYR A 60 10.09 7.04 12.47
N ASP A 61 11.04 6.92 13.40
CA ASP A 61 10.75 6.75 14.82
C ASP A 61 9.94 7.93 15.39
N ASN A 62 10.16 9.13 14.87
CA ASN A 62 9.48 10.36 15.28
C ASN A 62 8.15 10.62 14.53
N ILE A 63 7.75 9.76 13.59
CA ILE A 63 6.44 9.89 12.93
C ILE A 63 5.36 9.39 13.89
N GLU A 64 4.48 10.31 14.30
CA GLU A 64 3.28 10.01 15.06
C GLU A 64 2.25 9.26 14.20
N GLU A 65 1.62 8.26 14.80
CA GLU A 65 0.50 7.56 14.20
C GLU A 65 -0.87 8.23 14.48
N ASP A 66 -1.84 8.00 13.60
CA ASP A 66 -3.23 8.39 13.86
C ASP A 66 -3.95 7.45 14.84
N GLN A 67 -5.22 7.74 15.12
CA GLN A 67 -6.07 6.94 16.01
C GLN A 67 -6.29 5.48 15.57
N TYR A 68 -6.02 5.15 14.30
CA TYR A 68 -6.10 3.80 13.76
C TYR A 68 -4.73 3.10 13.75
N GLY A 69 -3.64 3.85 13.94
CA GLY A 69 -2.28 3.34 13.95
C GLY A 69 -1.48 3.68 12.70
N CYS A 70 -2.03 4.42 11.73
CA CYS A 70 -1.31 4.72 10.48
C CYS A 70 -0.28 5.83 10.70
N LYS A 71 0.97 5.60 10.28
CA LYS A 71 2.04 6.58 10.21
C LYS A 71 2.09 7.19 8.82
N TYR A 72 2.15 8.52 8.74
CA TYR A 72 2.12 9.22 7.46
C TYR A 72 3.38 10.05 7.21
N VAL A 73 3.86 9.98 5.97
CA VAL A 73 4.75 11.00 5.40
C VAL A 73 3.94 11.70 4.32
N GLN A 74 3.68 13.00 4.51
CA GLN A 74 2.71 13.74 3.69
C GLN A 74 1.36 12.99 3.60
N ASN A 75 0.97 12.58 2.39
CA ASN A 75 -0.26 11.86 2.08
C ASN A 75 -0.03 10.37 1.79
N HIS A 76 1.07 9.80 2.29
CA HIS A 76 1.42 8.40 2.10
C HIS A 76 1.42 7.69 3.44
N VAL A 77 0.71 6.56 3.54
CA VAL A 77 0.84 5.65 4.68
C VAL A 77 2.16 4.90 4.49
N VAL A 78 3.13 5.12 5.39
CA VAL A 78 4.48 4.52 5.29
C VAL A 78 4.79 3.54 6.41
N GLY A 79 3.85 3.35 7.33
CA GLY A 79 4.03 2.50 8.49
C GLY A 79 2.76 2.38 9.31
N PHE A 80 2.75 1.43 10.24
CA PHE A 80 1.58 1.14 11.04
C PHE A 80 1.95 0.65 12.45
N VAL A 81 1.11 1.00 13.43
CA VAL A 81 1.19 0.51 14.81
C VAL A 81 -0.14 -0.14 15.15
N ASP A 82 -0.16 -1.47 15.33
CA ASP A 82 -1.41 -2.19 15.61
C ASP A 82 -2.07 -1.74 16.91
N LYS A 83 -3.28 -1.20 16.78
CA LYS A 83 -4.15 -0.77 17.88
C LYS A 83 -5.23 -1.81 18.23
N GLY A 84 -5.18 -3.01 17.66
CA GLY A 84 -6.15 -4.09 17.87
C GLY A 84 -7.53 -3.77 17.31
N LYS A 85 -7.61 -2.91 16.29
CA LYS A 85 -8.88 -2.47 15.69
C LYS A 85 -9.39 -3.53 14.72
N LYS A 86 -10.71 -3.75 14.71
CA LYS A 86 -11.38 -4.61 13.72
C LYS A 86 -11.65 -3.92 12.40
N GLU A 87 -11.73 -2.59 12.42
CA GLU A 87 -11.90 -1.76 11.25
C GLU A 87 -10.83 -0.68 11.26
N ILE A 88 -10.14 -0.52 10.14
CA ILE A 88 -9.16 0.54 9.91
C ILE A 88 -9.75 1.53 8.91
N ILE A 89 -9.66 2.82 9.21
CA ILE A 89 -10.02 3.89 8.28
C ILE A 89 -8.74 4.62 7.91
N ILE A 90 -8.39 4.59 6.63
CA ILE A 90 -7.27 5.34 6.09
C ILE A 90 -7.75 6.76 5.78
N LYS A 91 -7.04 7.79 6.27
CA LYS A 91 -7.53 9.17 6.24
C LYS A 91 -7.79 9.68 4.81
N GLU A 92 -8.82 10.51 4.65
CA GLU A 92 -9.10 11.25 3.40
C GLU A 92 -7.87 12.04 2.92
N GLY A 93 -7.69 12.11 1.60
CA GLY A 93 -6.51 12.73 0.99
C GLY A 93 -5.26 11.85 0.96
N THR A 94 -5.27 10.63 1.51
CA THR A 94 -4.17 9.68 1.32
C THR A 94 -4.10 9.25 -0.14
N VAL A 95 -2.90 9.31 -0.73
CA VAL A 95 -2.64 9.04 -2.15
C VAL A 95 -1.97 7.68 -2.36
N SER A 96 -1.16 7.21 -1.40
CA SER A 96 -0.62 5.84 -1.46
C SER A 96 -0.49 5.14 -0.11
N ILE A 97 -0.43 3.82 -0.18
CA ILE A 97 -0.08 2.91 0.91
C ILE A 97 1.22 2.21 0.53
N ALA A 98 2.21 2.27 1.41
CA ALA A 98 3.51 1.64 1.22
C ALA A 98 3.47 0.12 1.38
N ASP A 99 4.54 -0.51 0.92
CA ASP A 99 4.76 -1.95 0.93
C ASP A 99 4.69 -2.53 2.35
N ASP A 100 4.13 -3.73 2.48
CA ASP A 100 4.07 -4.53 3.72
C ASP A 100 3.33 -3.87 4.92
N VAL A 101 2.84 -2.62 4.82
CA VAL A 101 2.43 -1.83 6.00
C VAL A 101 1.34 -2.49 6.85
N PHE A 102 0.40 -3.17 6.21
CA PHE A 102 -0.69 -3.86 6.90
C PHE A 102 -0.55 -5.39 6.88
N SER A 103 0.62 -5.91 6.51
CA SER A 103 0.84 -7.35 6.38
C SER A 103 0.62 -8.08 7.71
N GLY A 104 -0.10 -9.20 7.65
CA GLY A 104 -0.35 -10.07 8.80
C GLY A 104 -1.34 -9.54 9.84
N LEU A 105 -1.97 -8.39 9.59
CA LEU A 105 -2.87 -7.77 10.57
C LEU A 105 -4.23 -8.48 10.68
N ALA A 106 -4.83 -8.36 11.87
CA ALA A 106 -6.01 -9.11 12.25
C ALA A 106 -7.34 -8.35 12.09
N PHE A 107 -7.35 -7.19 11.41
CA PHE A 107 -8.58 -6.44 11.16
C PHE A 107 -9.51 -7.18 10.18
N GLU A 108 -10.80 -6.89 10.26
CA GLU A 108 -11.84 -7.52 9.46
C GLU A 108 -12.24 -6.67 8.25
N LYS A 109 -11.99 -5.36 8.31
CA LYS A 109 -12.39 -4.37 7.30
C LYS A 109 -11.40 -3.21 7.22
N VAL A 110 -11.18 -2.71 6.01
CA VAL A 110 -10.46 -1.47 5.73
C VAL A 110 -11.37 -0.53 4.93
N ILE A 111 -11.35 0.76 5.26
CA ILE A 111 -12.01 1.82 4.50
C ILE A 111 -10.93 2.66 3.84
N PHE A 112 -10.93 2.66 2.51
CA PHE A 112 -10.00 3.43 1.71
C PHE A 112 -10.55 4.83 1.39
N PRO A 113 -9.69 5.86 1.33
CA PRO A 113 -10.08 7.19 0.90
C PRO A 113 -10.22 7.23 -0.62
N LYS A 114 -11.02 8.17 -1.10
CA LYS A 114 -11.32 8.30 -2.54
C LYS A 114 -10.11 8.72 -3.38
N GLU A 115 -9.11 9.41 -2.80
CA GLU A 115 -7.93 9.89 -3.50
C GLU A 115 -6.82 8.84 -3.67
N LEU A 116 -6.98 7.66 -3.09
CA LEU A 116 -5.95 6.62 -3.13
C LEU A 116 -5.70 6.17 -4.57
N LYS A 117 -4.42 6.20 -4.99
CA LYS A 117 -3.98 5.84 -6.33
C LYS A 117 -3.09 4.61 -6.36
N TYR A 118 -2.30 4.37 -5.33
CA TYR A 118 -1.29 3.31 -5.33
C TYR A 118 -1.30 2.52 -4.02
N ILE A 119 -1.26 1.21 -4.13
CA ILE A 119 -1.02 0.29 -3.02
C ILE A 119 0.27 -0.47 -3.36
N GLY A 120 1.26 -0.40 -2.46
CA GLY A 120 2.56 -1.05 -2.58
C GLY A 120 2.48 -2.56 -2.48
N ASP A 121 3.60 -3.25 -2.65
CA ASP A 121 3.61 -4.71 -2.64
C ASP A 121 3.31 -5.25 -1.24
N PHE A 122 2.63 -6.39 -1.16
CA PHE A 122 2.33 -7.11 0.08
C PHE A 122 1.56 -6.32 1.14
N ALA A 123 1.02 -5.13 0.86
CA ALA A 123 0.57 -4.21 1.90
C ALA A 123 -0.56 -4.82 2.73
N PHE A 124 -1.48 -5.59 2.15
CA PHE A 124 -2.52 -6.36 2.86
C PHE A 124 -2.28 -7.88 2.89
N SER A 125 -1.05 -8.34 2.64
CA SER A 125 -0.74 -9.77 2.62
C SER A 125 -0.99 -10.42 3.98
N PHE A 126 -1.43 -11.68 4.01
CA PHE A 126 -1.70 -12.43 5.24
C PHE A 126 -2.71 -11.77 6.20
N CYS A 127 -3.57 -10.85 5.75
CA CYS A 127 -4.67 -10.30 6.55
C CYS A 127 -5.80 -11.35 6.73
N LYS A 128 -5.55 -12.37 7.56
CA LYS A 128 -6.40 -13.58 7.70
C LYS A 128 -7.82 -13.33 8.18
N ASN A 129 -8.11 -12.14 8.70
CA ASN A 129 -9.43 -11.76 9.16
C ASN A 129 -10.19 -10.86 8.18
N LEU A 130 -9.52 -10.32 7.16
CA LEU A 130 -10.12 -9.43 6.17
C LEU A 130 -11.16 -10.21 5.36
N LYS A 131 -12.41 -9.74 5.37
CA LYS A 131 -13.53 -10.45 4.74
C LYS A 131 -13.93 -9.87 3.40
N ARG A 132 -13.81 -8.56 3.27
CA ARG A 132 -14.41 -7.81 2.18
C ARG A 132 -13.54 -6.59 1.88
N VAL A 133 -13.21 -6.42 0.61
CA VAL A 133 -12.41 -5.29 0.11
C VAL A 133 -13.21 -4.54 -0.96
N GLU A 134 -13.25 -3.21 -0.83
CA GLU A 134 -13.82 -2.30 -1.82
C GLU A 134 -12.74 -1.31 -2.24
N LEU A 135 -12.09 -1.56 -3.38
CA LEU A 135 -11.04 -0.67 -3.87
C LEU A 135 -11.65 0.66 -4.35
N PRO A 136 -11.03 1.82 -4.05
CA PRO A 136 -11.61 3.13 -4.34
C PRO A 136 -11.49 3.50 -5.83
N GLN A 137 -12.45 4.31 -6.32
CA GLN A 137 -12.66 4.60 -7.75
C GLN A 137 -11.50 5.31 -8.48
N ASN A 138 -10.50 5.85 -7.76
CA ASN A 138 -9.34 6.48 -8.37
C ASN A 138 -8.07 5.62 -8.27
N LEU A 139 -8.19 4.38 -7.79
CA LEU A 139 -7.06 3.47 -7.64
C LEU A 139 -6.50 3.11 -9.02
N ILE A 140 -5.19 3.30 -9.19
CA ILE A 140 -4.49 3.09 -10.46
C ILE A 140 -3.75 1.76 -10.44
N SER A 141 -3.04 1.47 -9.35
CA SER A 141 -2.15 0.31 -9.24
C SER A 141 -2.27 -0.39 -7.89
N VAL A 142 -2.27 -1.72 -7.95
CA VAL A 142 -2.16 -2.62 -6.80
C VAL A 142 -0.88 -3.43 -6.95
N GLY A 143 -0.04 -3.46 -5.92
CA GLY A 143 1.24 -4.16 -5.91
C GLY A 143 1.12 -5.69 -5.99
N GLU A 144 2.27 -6.36 -6.06
CA GLU A 144 2.36 -7.82 -6.07
C GLU A 144 1.94 -8.41 -4.72
N TYR A 145 1.36 -9.62 -4.77
CA TYR A 145 0.97 -10.37 -3.57
C TYR A 145 0.02 -9.66 -2.60
N GLU A 146 -0.70 -8.62 -3.04
CA GLU A 146 -1.37 -7.66 -2.15
C GLU A 146 -2.33 -8.29 -1.14
N PHE A 147 -3.12 -9.28 -1.55
CA PHE A 147 -4.07 -9.98 -0.69
C PHE A 147 -3.71 -11.46 -0.51
N GLN A 148 -2.46 -11.85 -0.74
CA GLN A 148 -2.09 -13.27 -0.63
C GLN A 148 -2.43 -13.83 0.76
N PHE A 149 -2.94 -15.06 0.80
CA PHE A 149 -3.29 -15.77 2.03
C PHE A 149 -4.22 -14.97 2.97
N CYS A 150 -5.11 -14.14 2.39
CA CYS A 150 -6.25 -13.58 3.12
C CYS A 150 -7.35 -14.64 3.26
N ASP A 151 -7.17 -15.57 4.20
CA ASP A 151 -7.97 -16.80 4.36
C ASP A 151 -9.49 -16.58 4.50
N LYS A 152 -9.92 -15.39 4.93
CA LYS A 152 -11.33 -15.03 5.10
C LYS A 152 -11.87 -14.07 4.04
N LEU A 153 -11.07 -13.66 3.05
CA LEU A 153 -11.51 -12.76 2.01
C LEU A 153 -12.53 -13.46 1.13
N GLU A 154 -13.78 -13.01 1.15
CA GLU A 154 -14.90 -13.60 0.40
C GLU A 154 -15.27 -12.77 -0.82
N TYR A 155 -15.00 -11.47 -0.79
CA TYR A 155 -15.38 -10.52 -1.83
C TYR A 155 -14.29 -9.48 -2.08
N ILE A 156 -14.05 -9.15 -3.35
CA ILE A 156 -13.37 -7.92 -3.73
C ILE A 156 -14.08 -7.17 -4.87
N TYR A 157 -14.15 -5.85 -4.76
CA TYR A 157 -14.54 -4.95 -5.86
C TYR A 157 -13.30 -4.26 -6.42
N ILE A 158 -13.13 -4.30 -7.74
CA ILE A 158 -12.03 -3.69 -8.49
C ILE A 158 -12.63 -2.69 -9.47
N PRO A 159 -12.40 -1.37 -9.30
CA PRO A 159 -12.95 -0.33 -10.17
C PRO A 159 -12.27 -0.28 -11.53
N GLU A 160 -12.93 0.35 -12.50
CA GLU A 160 -12.44 0.53 -13.88
C GLU A 160 -11.12 1.29 -13.98
N SER A 161 -10.81 2.11 -12.97
CA SER A 161 -9.59 2.92 -12.91
C SER A 161 -8.32 2.09 -12.76
N VAL A 162 -8.44 0.85 -12.27
CA VAL A 162 -7.30 -0.03 -12.00
C VAL A 162 -6.68 -0.46 -13.31
N LYS A 163 -5.42 -0.04 -13.51
CA LYS A 163 -4.61 -0.34 -14.70
C LYS A 163 -3.69 -1.53 -14.47
N GLU A 164 -3.33 -1.77 -13.21
CA GLU A 164 -2.39 -2.81 -12.83
C GLU A 164 -2.79 -3.45 -11.51
N ILE A 165 -2.71 -4.78 -11.50
CA ILE A 165 -2.79 -5.64 -10.32
C ILE A 165 -1.55 -6.53 -10.40
N GLY A 166 -0.75 -6.54 -9.34
CA GLY A 166 0.47 -7.30 -9.29
C GLY A 166 0.22 -8.80 -9.29
N GLU A 167 1.22 -9.54 -9.75
CA GLU A 167 1.17 -11.00 -9.84
C GLU A 167 0.86 -11.63 -8.46
N LEU A 168 0.13 -12.75 -8.47
CA LEU A 168 -0.21 -13.54 -7.29
C LEU A 168 -0.97 -12.79 -6.19
N SER A 169 -1.55 -11.62 -6.48
CA SER A 169 -2.30 -10.80 -5.49
C SER A 169 -3.39 -11.56 -4.73
N PHE A 170 -3.96 -12.62 -5.29
CA PHE A 170 -5.03 -13.42 -4.66
C PHE A 170 -4.64 -14.88 -4.38
N VAL A 171 -3.35 -15.22 -4.43
CA VAL A 171 -2.90 -16.59 -4.13
C VAL A 171 -3.28 -16.97 -2.70
N GLY A 172 -3.78 -18.19 -2.50
CA GLY A 172 -4.22 -18.67 -1.17
C GLY A 172 -5.50 -18.02 -0.63
N CYS A 173 -6.21 -17.17 -1.40
CA CYS A 173 -7.54 -16.66 -1.04
C CYS A 173 -8.63 -17.71 -1.32
N ASP A 174 -8.59 -18.83 -0.61
CA ASP A 174 -9.45 -20.00 -0.89
C ASP A 174 -10.94 -19.70 -0.71
N ARG A 175 -11.28 -18.75 0.16
CA ARG A 175 -12.66 -18.31 0.41
C ARG A 175 -13.17 -17.22 -0.52
N LEU A 176 -12.34 -16.71 -1.44
CA LEU A 176 -12.77 -15.68 -2.38
C LEU A 176 -13.85 -16.27 -3.30
N LYS A 177 -15.08 -15.77 -3.18
CA LYS A 177 -16.26 -16.25 -3.90
C LYS A 177 -16.64 -15.33 -5.05
N GLU A 178 -16.49 -14.03 -4.84
CA GLU A 178 -16.94 -13.01 -5.78
C GLU A 178 -15.87 -11.95 -6.00
N VAL A 179 -15.51 -11.74 -7.25
CA VAL A 179 -14.67 -10.65 -7.72
C VAL A 179 -15.53 -9.81 -8.67
N VAL A 180 -15.79 -8.56 -8.30
CA VAL A 180 -16.61 -7.64 -9.10
C VAL A 180 -15.71 -6.65 -9.83
N MET A 181 -15.80 -6.60 -11.15
CA MET A 181 -15.05 -5.67 -11.99
C MET A 181 -15.73 -5.44 -13.35
N THR A 182 -15.27 -4.44 -14.10
CA THR A 182 -15.71 -4.24 -15.50
C THR A 182 -15.03 -5.26 -16.43
N LYS A 183 -15.63 -5.48 -17.60
CA LYS A 183 -15.02 -6.35 -18.62
C LYS A 183 -13.66 -5.84 -19.09
N GLU A 184 -13.51 -4.52 -19.21
CA GLU A 184 -12.22 -3.90 -19.60
C GLU A 184 -11.11 -4.21 -18.60
N VAL A 185 -11.42 -4.23 -17.31
CA VAL A 185 -10.47 -4.62 -16.25
C VAL A 185 -10.16 -6.12 -16.34
N ALA A 186 -11.17 -6.97 -16.51
CA ALA A 186 -10.98 -8.41 -16.60
C ALA A 186 -10.08 -8.83 -17.79
N ASP A 187 -10.23 -8.17 -18.95
CA ASP A 187 -9.41 -8.44 -20.14
C ASP A 187 -7.92 -8.15 -19.90
N LYS A 188 -7.58 -7.28 -18.93
CA LYS A 188 -6.20 -6.97 -18.52
C LYS A 188 -5.63 -8.00 -17.54
N PHE A 189 -6.48 -8.72 -16.79
CA PHE A 189 -6.09 -9.57 -15.65
C PHE A 189 -6.56 -11.02 -15.78
N TRP A 190 -6.18 -11.67 -16.89
CA TRP A 190 -6.59 -13.04 -17.28
C TRP A 190 -6.24 -14.14 -16.26
N TYR A 191 -5.33 -13.89 -15.32
CA TYR A 191 -4.92 -14.85 -14.30
C TYR A 191 -5.86 -14.90 -13.08
N ILE A 192 -6.82 -13.98 -12.97
CA ILE A 192 -7.89 -14.07 -11.98
C ILE A 192 -8.91 -15.11 -12.51
N SER A 193 -9.08 -16.22 -11.77
CA SER A 193 -9.92 -17.34 -12.21
C SER A 193 -11.35 -16.91 -12.58
N ASP A 194 -11.72 -17.08 -13.85
CA ASP A 194 -13.01 -16.69 -14.46
C ASP A 194 -14.23 -17.25 -13.70
N LYS A 195 -14.08 -18.38 -12.98
CA LYS A 195 -15.16 -19.00 -12.19
C LYS A 195 -15.62 -18.18 -10.99
N LYS A 196 -14.85 -17.17 -10.56
CA LYS A 196 -15.13 -16.31 -9.40
C LYS A 196 -15.49 -14.87 -9.80
N VAL A 197 -15.52 -14.56 -11.09
CA VAL A 197 -15.67 -13.19 -11.61
C VAL A 197 -17.14 -12.90 -11.92
N ARG A 198 -17.62 -11.76 -11.44
CA ARG A 198 -18.91 -11.16 -11.82
C ARG A 198 -18.63 -9.82 -12.48
N TYR A 199 -19.13 -9.66 -13.70
CA TYR A 199 -19.02 -8.41 -14.44
C TYR A 199 -20.09 -7.41 -13.99
N ILE A 200 -19.70 -6.14 -13.90
CA ILE A 200 -20.63 -5.00 -13.83
C ILE A 200 -20.64 -4.30 -15.18
N ASP A 201 -21.85 -3.93 -15.62
CA ASP A 201 -22.13 -3.23 -16.88
C ASP A 201 -21.75 -1.74 -16.81
#